data_AF-A0A381XH37-F1
#
_entry.id   AF-A0A381XH37-F1
#
_cell.length_a   1.000
_cell.length_b   1.000
_cell.length_c   1.000
_cell.angle_alpha   90.00
_cell.angle_beta   90.00
_cell.angle_gamma   90.00
#
_symmetry.space_group_name_H-M   'P 1'
#
loop_
_entity.id
_entity.type
_entity.pdbx_description
1 polymer ?
#
loop_
_entity_poly.entity_id
_entity_poly.type
_entity_poly.pdbx_seq_one_letter_code
_entity_poly.pdbx_strand_id
1 'polypeptide(L)'
;MNENTVQIAVALVLVNLVAWGGFVALEDEPEIIYKYREPIAESANVTVIIDFGNLSDKSVTFFATTFNNTNQTSVSFENITVKNDTSAYAATILASQVGGFSVDVTWYSFGPFIHTIDTVSDDGYYWALYHNGKYAPVGASDLQLQDNDIILWKIDVANW
;
A
#
# COMPACT_ATOMS: atom_id res chain seq x y z
N MET A 1 40.21 -48.00 2.23
CA MET A 1 38.91 -47.32 2.38
C MET A 1 37.83 -48.35 2.10
N ASN A 2 36.94 -48.62 3.05
CA ASN A 2 35.92 -49.68 2.87
C ASN A 2 34.78 -49.16 1.98
N GLU A 3 34.16 -50.02 1.18
CA GLU A 3 33.10 -49.67 0.21
C GLU A 3 31.97 -48.82 0.84
N ASN A 4 31.64 -49.12 2.09
CA ASN A 4 30.62 -48.41 2.87
C ASN A 4 30.98 -46.93 3.14
N THR A 5 32.26 -46.60 3.31
CA THR A 5 32.71 -45.22 3.55
C THR A 5 32.64 -44.37 2.28
N VAL A 6 32.88 -44.97 1.11
CA VAL A 6 32.74 -44.31 -0.19
C VAL A 6 31.28 -44.04 -0.51
N GLN A 7 30.37 -45.00 -0.23
CA GLN A 7 28.93 -44.83 -0.46
C GLN A 7 28.32 -43.74 0.44
N ILE A 8 28.71 -43.64 1.71
CA ILE A 8 28.23 -42.59 2.62
C ILE A 8 28.72 -41.20 2.19
N ALA A 9 29.97 -41.09 1.74
CA ALA A 9 30.52 -39.81 1.25
C ALA A 9 29.82 -39.36 -0.06
N VAL A 10 29.53 -40.28 -0.98
CA VAL A 10 28.78 -39.98 -2.22
C VAL A 10 27.33 -39.57 -1.91
N ALA A 11 26.67 -40.23 -0.96
CA ALA A 11 25.31 -39.88 -0.55
C ALA A 11 25.22 -38.47 0.07
N LEU A 12 26.18 -38.07 0.91
CA LEU A 12 26.23 -36.73 1.52
C LEU A 12 26.47 -35.60 0.51
N VAL A 13 27.27 -35.86 -0.53
CA VAL A 13 27.48 -34.90 -1.63
C VAL A 13 26.21 -34.74 -2.46
N LEU A 14 25.50 -35.85 -2.75
CA LEU A 14 24.24 -35.81 -3.51
C LEU A 14 23.11 -35.10 -2.74
N VAL A 15 23.00 -35.29 -1.42
CA VAL A 15 21.99 -34.59 -0.62
C VAL A 15 22.24 -33.08 -0.57
N ASN A 16 23.50 -32.62 -0.52
CA ASN A 16 23.82 -31.19 -0.59
C ASN A 16 23.61 -30.59 -2.00
N LEU A 17 23.90 -31.36 -3.06
CA LEU A 17 23.63 -30.92 -4.45
C LEU A 17 22.13 -30.81 -4.74
N VAL A 18 21.29 -31.68 -4.16
CA VAL A 18 19.83 -31.60 -4.26
C VAL A 18 19.27 -30.45 -3.41
N ALA A 19 19.86 -30.15 -2.24
CA ALA A 19 19.44 -29.01 -1.42
C ALA A 19 19.69 -27.65 -2.09
N TRP A 20 20.77 -27.53 -2.90
CA TRP A 20 21.04 -26.30 -3.65
C TRP A 20 20.40 -26.29 -5.05
N GLY A 21 20.28 -27.45 -5.71
CA GLY A 21 19.61 -27.56 -7.01
C GLY A 21 18.08 -27.52 -6.93
N GLY A 22 17.50 -27.95 -5.82
CA GLY A 22 16.04 -27.93 -5.57
C GLY A 22 15.51 -26.56 -5.14
N PHE A 23 16.36 -25.68 -4.62
CA PHE A 23 15.99 -24.28 -4.33
C PHE A 23 15.89 -23.43 -5.61
N VAL A 24 16.62 -23.82 -6.67
CA VAL A 24 16.66 -23.06 -7.94
C VAL A 24 15.51 -23.43 -8.89
N ALA A 25 14.79 -24.53 -8.65
CA ALA A 25 13.81 -25.07 -9.59
C ALA A 25 12.33 -24.90 -9.17
N LEU A 26 12.02 -24.06 -8.17
CA LEU A 26 10.64 -23.80 -7.71
C LEU A 26 10.26 -22.31 -7.62
N GLU A 27 10.97 -21.42 -8.31
CA GLU A 27 10.52 -20.03 -8.50
C GLU A 27 10.55 -19.63 -9.99
N ASP A 28 10.04 -20.50 -10.87
CA ASP A 28 9.36 -20.01 -12.08
C ASP A 28 7.88 -19.74 -11.72
N GLU A 29 7.67 -18.90 -10.69
CA GLU A 29 6.47 -18.08 -10.66
C GLU A 29 6.55 -17.22 -11.93
N PRO A 30 5.49 -17.11 -12.75
CA PRO A 30 5.55 -16.22 -13.89
C PRO A 30 5.98 -14.85 -13.36
N GLU A 31 7.04 -14.26 -13.93
CA GLU A 31 7.34 -12.85 -13.72
C GLU A 31 6.06 -12.10 -14.06
N ILE A 32 5.24 -11.81 -13.05
CA ILE A 32 4.12 -10.91 -13.21
C ILE A 32 4.83 -9.59 -13.42
N ILE A 33 4.88 -9.19 -14.67
CA ILE A 33 5.52 -7.99 -15.14
C ILE A 33 4.86 -6.83 -14.37
N TYR A 34 5.45 -6.42 -13.24
CA TYR A 34 5.17 -5.15 -12.57
C TYR A 34 5.75 -4.04 -13.45
N LYS A 35 5.16 -3.85 -14.63
CA LYS A 35 5.40 -2.69 -15.47
C LYS A 35 4.94 -1.48 -14.64
N TYR A 36 5.91 -0.64 -14.28
CA TYR A 36 5.82 0.54 -13.40
C TYR A 36 5.92 0.27 -11.89
N ARG A 37 7.14 -0.07 -11.42
CA ARG A 37 7.58 0.28 -10.06
C ARG A 37 8.48 1.51 -10.19
N GLU A 38 8.01 2.67 -9.75
CA GLU A 38 8.88 3.83 -9.55
C GLU A 38 10.05 3.43 -8.62
N PRO A 39 11.26 3.98 -8.82
CA PRO A 39 12.40 3.64 -7.98
C PRO A 39 12.08 3.93 -6.52
N ILE A 40 12.37 2.97 -5.64
CA ILE A 40 12.12 3.10 -4.20
C ILE A 40 13.02 4.22 -3.68
N ALA A 41 12.41 5.33 -3.25
CA ALA A 41 13.12 6.41 -2.58
C ALA A 41 13.36 6.03 -1.12
N GLU A 42 14.46 6.52 -0.52
CA GLU A 42 14.73 6.30 0.91
C GLU A 42 13.77 7.11 1.81
N SER A 43 13.27 8.22 1.27
CA SER A 43 12.25 9.06 1.89
C SER A 43 11.46 9.82 0.85
N ALA A 44 10.24 10.24 1.20
CA ALA A 44 9.44 11.14 0.39
C ALA A 44 8.68 12.11 1.31
N ASN A 45 8.72 13.40 0.97
CA ASN A 45 7.89 14.43 1.57
C ASN A 45 6.70 14.75 0.64
N VAL A 46 5.48 14.43 1.07
CA VAL A 46 4.30 14.43 0.20
C VAL A 46 3.13 15.18 0.81
N THR A 47 2.10 15.39 -0.03
CA THR A 47 0.79 15.86 0.40
C THR A 47 -0.22 14.72 0.29
N VAL A 48 -0.99 14.52 1.37
CA VAL A 48 -2.09 13.54 1.42
C VAL A 48 -3.41 14.29 1.50
N ILE A 49 -4.30 14.06 0.56
CA ILE A 49 -5.63 14.68 0.53
C ILE A 49 -6.70 13.60 0.73
N ILE A 50 -7.66 13.87 1.60
CA ILE A 50 -8.85 13.03 1.78
C ILE A 50 -10.05 13.85 1.31
N ASP A 51 -10.79 13.37 0.32
CA ASP A 51 -12.03 13.97 -0.20
C ASP A 51 -13.21 13.02 0.02
N PHE A 52 -14.05 13.38 0.98
CA PHE A 52 -15.26 12.63 1.34
C PHE A 52 -16.41 12.86 0.35
N GLY A 53 -16.26 13.82 -0.58
CA GLY A 53 -17.33 14.18 -1.50
C GLY A 53 -18.64 14.52 -0.77
N ASN A 54 -19.74 13.92 -1.22
CA ASN A 54 -21.06 14.08 -0.60
C ASN A 54 -21.23 13.35 0.76
N LEU A 55 -20.19 12.66 1.24
CA LEU A 55 -20.20 11.95 2.53
C LEU A 55 -19.43 12.69 3.62
N SER A 56 -19.01 13.94 3.39
CA SER A 56 -18.30 14.77 4.37
C SER A 56 -19.00 14.84 5.73
N ASP A 57 -20.33 14.92 5.74
CA ASP A 57 -21.13 15.00 6.96
C ASP A 57 -21.20 13.68 7.76
N LYS A 58 -20.72 12.58 7.17
CA LYS A 58 -20.63 11.27 7.85
C LYS A 58 -19.30 11.09 8.58
N SER A 59 -18.33 11.97 8.38
CA SER A 59 -17.04 12.01 9.09
C SER A 59 -17.28 12.43 10.54
N VAL A 60 -16.64 11.77 11.52
CA VAL A 60 -16.92 11.99 12.97
C VAL A 60 -15.70 12.32 13.83
N THR A 61 -14.49 12.41 13.27
CA THR A 61 -13.31 12.89 14.02
C THR A 61 -13.04 14.37 13.78
N PHE A 62 -11.77 14.78 13.64
CA PHE A 62 -11.33 16.15 13.38
C PHE A 62 -12.09 16.78 12.21
N PHE A 63 -12.35 15.98 11.18
CA PHE A 63 -13.07 16.36 9.98
C PHE A 63 -14.49 16.87 10.24
N ALA A 64 -15.17 16.42 11.31
CA ALA A 64 -16.49 16.92 11.65
C ALA A 64 -16.47 18.43 11.91
N THR A 65 -15.43 18.96 12.56
CA THR A 65 -15.28 20.40 12.78
C THR A 65 -14.90 21.17 11.51
N THR A 66 -14.18 20.50 10.59
CA THR A 66 -13.81 21.09 9.29
C THR A 66 -15.00 21.22 8.35
N PHE A 67 -15.89 20.24 8.33
CA PHE A 67 -16.99 20.17 7.38
C PHE A 67 -18.28 20.83 7.88
N ASN A 68 -18.56 20.78 9.18
CA ASN A 68 -19.83 21.27 9.74
C ASN A 68 -20.11 22.75 9.40
N ASN A 69 -21.26 23.01 8.77
CA ASN A 69 -21.69 24.32 8.26
C ASN A 69 -20.77 24.93 7.18
N THR A 70 -20.02 24.10 6.45
CA THR A 70 -19.20 24.54 5.31
C THR A 70 -19.55 23.76 4.04
N ASN A 71 -19.07 24.22 2.89
CA ASN A 71 -19.14 23.47 1.63
C ASN A 71 -17.84 22.70 1.33
N GLN A 72 -16.98 22.51 2.34
CA GLN A 72 -15.73 21.76 2.17
C GLN A 72 -16.03 20.26 2.22
N THR A 73 -15.42 19.50 1.32
CA THR A 73 -15.53 18.04 1.29
C THR A 73 -14.17 17.36 1.49
N SER A 74 -13.08 18.14 1.48
CA SER A 74 -11.73 17.61 1.52
C SER A 74 -10.83 18.34 2.52
N VAL A 75 -9.81 17.61 2.98
CA VAL A 75 -8.75 18.11 3.86
C VAL A 75 -7.40 17.70 3.30
N SER A 76 -6.43 18.61 3.36
CA SER A 76 -5.05 18.40 2.90
C SER A 76 -4.10 18.32 4.10
N PHE A 77 -3.27 17.30 4.10
CA PHE A 77 -2.16 17.11 5.03
C PHE A 77 -0.85 17.29 4.26
N GLU A 78 -0.26 18.47 4.41
CA GLU A 78 1.02 18.80 3.79
C GLU A 78 2.19 18.37 4.68
N ASN A 79 3.38 18.26 4.07
CA ASN A 79 4.63 17.92 4.74
C ASN A 79 4.66 16.53 5.40
N ILE A 80 3.95 15.56 4.83
CA ILE A 80 3.96 14.18 5.31
C ILE A 80 5.25 13.53 4.84
N THR A 81 6.22 13.39 5.75
CA THR A 81 7.54 12.82 5.44
C THR A 81 7.62 11.37 5.88
N VAL A 82 7.60 10.46 4.91
CA VAL A 82 7.80 9.02 5.12
C VAL A 82 9.26 8.62 4.84
N LYS A 83 9.75 7.60 5.54
CA LYS A 83 11.12 7.09 5.44
C LYS A 83 11.12 5.56 5.43
N ASN A 84 12.04 4.97 4.68
CA ASN A 84 12.22 3.52 4.47
C ASN A 84 11.06 2.82 3.72
N ASP A 85 9.83 3.28 3.90
CA ASP A 85 8.64 2.88 3.15
C ASP A 85 7.98 4.15 2.61
N THR A 86 8.17 4.41 1.32
CA THR A 86 7.56 5.58 0.64
C THR A 86 6.24 5.24 -0.04
N SER A 87 5.62 4.11 0.33
CA SER A 87 4.32 3.75 -0.24
C SER A 87 3.23 4.76 0.12
N ALA A 88 2.24 4.91 -0.77
CA ALA A 88 1.05 5.69 -0.49
C ALA A 88 0.30 5.20 0.75
N TYR A 89 0.37 3.91 1.06
CA TYR A 89 -0.15 3.36 2.31
C TYR A 89 0.56 3.96 3.53
N ALA A 90 1.91 3.92 3.57
CA ALA A 90 2.68 4.50 4.67
C ALA A 90 2.40 6.00 4.85
N ALA A 91 2.32 6.76 3.75
CA ALA A 91 1.97 8.18 3.79
C ALA A 91 0.55 8.42 4.35
N THR A 92 -0.41 7.57 3.96
CA THR A 92 -1.80 7.65 4.45
C THR A 92 -1.89 7.37 5.94
N ILE A 93 -1.18 6.35 6.44
CA ILE A 93 -1.14 6.02 7.87
C ILE A 93 -0.45 7.13 8.67
N LEU A 94 0.62 7.74 8.15
CA LEU A 94 1.24 8.88 8.83
C LEU A 94 0.31 10.10 8.86
N ALA A 95 -0.39 10.39 7.76
CA ALA A 95 -1.39 11.45 7.72
C ALA A 95 -2.53 11.20 8.72
N SER A 96 -2.97 9.95 8.90
CA SER A 96 -4.01 9.60 9.88
C SER A 96 -3.58 9.86 11.32
N GLN A 97 -2.32 9.59 11.65
CA GLN A 97 -1.75 9.90 12.95
C GLN A 97 -1.66 11.42 13.19
N VAL A 98 -1.25 12.18 12.18
CA VAL A 98 -1.17 13.65 12.26
C VAL A 98 -2.55 14.28 12.37
N GLY A 99 -3.52 13.79 11.60
CA GLY A 99 -4.89 14.32 11.53
C GLY A 99 -5.84 13.79 12.60
N GLY A 100 -5.46 12.73 13.34
CA GLY A 100 -6.31 12.13 14.37
C GLY A 100 -7.54 11.42 13.82
N PHE A 101 -7.45 10.80 12.64
CA PHE A 101 -8.52 10.02 12.03
C PHE A 101 -8.15 8.53 11.90
N SER A 102 -9.14 7.64 11.78
CA SER A 102 -8.91 6.21 11.58
C SER A 102 -8.81 5.83 10.11
N VAL A 103 -8.03 4.78 9.84
CA VAL A 103 -7.95 4.11 8.54
C VAL A 103 -8.08 2.61 8.80
N ASP A 104 -9.16 2.00 8.36
CA ASP A 104 -9.34 0.55 8.47
C ASP A 104 -9.00 -0.14 7.15
N VAL A 105 -8.30 -1.27 7.28
CA VAL A 105 -7.80 -2.05 6.15
C VAL A 105 -8.10 -3.53 6.30
N THR A 106 -8.30 -4.18 5.16
CA THR A 106 -8.24 -5.63 5.04
C THR A 106 -6.99 -6.02 4.28
N TRP A 107 -6.21 -6.94 4.83
CA TRP A 107 -4.98 -7.43 4.20
C TRP A 107 -5.28 -8.59 3.24
N TYR A 108 -4.83 -8.43 2.00
CA TYR A 108 -4.85 -9.47 0.98
C TYR A 108 -3.42 -9.82 0.56
N SER A 109 -3.27 -10.87 -0.25
CA SER A 109 -1.98 -11.25 -0.83
C SER A 109 -1.36 -10.17 -1.72
N PHE A 110 -2.18 -9.25 -2.25
CA PHE A 110 -1.76 -8.10 -3.06
C PHE A 110 -1.57 -6.81 -2.24
N GLY A 111 -1.65 -6.87 -0.91
CA GLY A 111 -1.45 -5.72 -0.03
C GLY A 111 -2.73 -5.27 0.71
N PRO A 112 -2.66 -4.13 1.42
CA PRO A 112 -3.76 -3.60 2.21
C PRO A 112 -4.79 -2.93 1.31
N PHE A 113 -6.04 -3.35 1.44
CA PHE A 113 -7.20 -2.66 0.88
C PHE A 113 -7.78 -1.72 1.94
N ILE A 114 -7.69 -0.41 1.69
CA ILE A 114 -8.29 0.61 2.55
C ILE A 114 -9.78 0.69 2.22
N HIS A 115 -10.62 0.32 3.18
CA HIS A 115 -12.08 0.29 3.03
C HIS A 115 -12.79 1.31 3.91
N THR A 116 -12.10 1.93 4.87
CA THR A 116 -12.72 2.95 5.75
C THR A 116 -11.72 4.04 6.09
N ILE A 117 -12.16 5.29 5.95
CA ILE A 117 -11.44 6.48 6.43
C ILE A 117 -12.42 7.29 7.26
N ASP A 118 -12.05 7.59 8.49
CA ASP A 118 -12.85 8.33 9.47
C ASP A 118 -14.32 7.88 9.56
N THR A 119 -14.53 6.58 9.75
CA THR A 119 -15.85 5.89 9.84
C THR A 119 -16.66 5.79 8.54
N VAL A 120 -16.23 6.46 7.47
CA VAL A 120 -16.85 6.34 6.15
C VAL A 120 -16.33 5.08 5.46
N SER A 121 -17.12 4.01 5.57
CA SER A 121 -16.84 2.64 5.09
C SER A 121 -17.50 2.35 3.75
N ASP A 122 -16.97 1.40 2.97
CA ASP A 122 -17.31 1.05 1.59
C ASP A 122 -18.71 0.44 1.30
N ASP A 123 -19.78 1.02 1.85
CA ASP A 123 -21.17 0.60 1.59
C ASP A 123 -21.77 1.24 0.32
N GLY A 124 -21.52 0.62 -0.84
CA GLY A 124 -21.98 1.10 -2.16
C GLY A 124 -21.05 2.14 -2.80
N TYR A 125 -19.90 2.39 -2.19
CA TYR A 125 -18.82 3.24 -2.67
C TYR A 125 -17.48 2.66 -2.26
N TYR A 126 -16.39 3.22 -2.77
CA TYR A 126 -15.03 2.80 -2.43
C TYR A 126 -14.11 4.02 -2.34
N TRP A 127 -12.98 3.84 -1.65
CA TRP A 127 -11.91 4.84 -1.59
C TRP A 127 -10.98 4.69 -2.78
N ALA A 128 -11.14 5.56 -3.77
CA ALA A 128 -10.30 5.62 -4.96
C ALA A 128 -8.99 6.37 -4.66
N LEU A 129 -7.86 5.77 -5.06
CA LEU A 129 -6.54 6.37 -4.93
C LEU A 129 -6.15 7.08 -6.24
N TYR A 130 -5.73 8.33 -6.11
CA TYR A 130 -5.15 9.13 -7.19
C TYR A 130 -3.72 9.54 -6.83
N HIS A 131 -2.85 9.58 -7.83
CA HIS A 131 -1.48 10.07 -7.75
C HIS A 131 -1.30 11.21 -8.75
N ASN A 132 -0.89 12.39 -8.25
CA ASN A 132 -0.63 13.57 -9.07
C ASN A 132 -1.77 13.90 -10.05
N GLY A 133 -3.01 13.82 -9.56
CA GLY A 133 -4.23 14.13 -10.30
C GLY A 133 -4.74 13.04 -11.25
N LYS A 134 -4.11 11.87 -11.30
CA LYS A 134 -4.53 10.72 -12.12
C LYS A 134 -4.88 9.53 -11.25
N TYR A 135 -5.82 8.70 -11.70
CA TYR A 135 -6.15 7.45 -10.99
C TYR A 135 -4.88 6.59 -10.86
N ALA A 136 -4.60 6.10 -9.67
CA ALA A 136 -3.37 5.34 -9.42
C ALA A 136 -3.42 4.00 -10.17
N PRO A 137 -2.35 3.62 -10.91
CA PRO A 137 -2.34 2.37 -11.67
C PRO A 137 -2.11 1.13 -10.80
N VAL A 138 -1.74 1.32 -9.52
CA VAL A 138 -1.42 0.26 -8.56
C VAL A 138 -2.02 0.59 -7.19
N GLY A 139 -2.09 -0.42 -6.31
CA GLY A 139 -2.57 -0.26 -4.94
C GLY A 139 -1.65 0.58 -4.07
N ALA A 140 -2.16 1.00 -2.91
CA ALA A 140 -1.48 1.93 -2.01
C ALA A 140 -0.12 1.41 -1.49
N SER A 141 0.07 0.10 -1.33
CA SER A 141 1.35 -0.50 -0.92
C SER A 141 2.41 -0.51 -2.02
N ASP A 142 2.00 -0.54 -3.29
CA ASP A 142 2.92 -0.61 -4.42
C ASP A 142 3.23 0.77 -5.01
N LEU A 143 2.36 1.76 -4.83
CA LEU A 143 2.58 3.13 -5.27
C LEU A 143 3.71 3.79 -4.45
N GLN A 144 4.93 3.75 -4.97
CA GLN A 144 6.10 4.41 -4.37
C GLN A 144 6.08 5.90 -4.67
N LEU A 145 6.14 6.71 -3.61
CA LEU A 145 6.08 8.17 -3.72
C LEU A 145 7.47 8.79 -3.76
N GLN A 146 7.53 9.96 -4.39
CA GLN A 146 8.68 10.85 -4.44
C GLN A 146 8.37 12.19 -3.75
N ASP A 147 9.40 13.00 -3.50
CA ASP A 147 9.21 14.33 -2.94
C ASP A 147 8.27 15.18 -3.79
N ASN A 148 7.36 15.88 -3.11
CA ASN A 148 6.30 16.74 -3.65
C ASN A 148 5.18 16.02 -4.39
N ASP A 149 5.13 14.69 -4.33
CA ASP A 149 3.97 13.96 -4.82
C ASP A 149 2.71 14.29 -4.02
N ILE A 150 1.58 14.18 -4.69
CA ILE A 150 0.25 14.34 -4.10
C ILE A 150 -0.50 13.04 -4.28
N ILE A 151 -0.96 12.48 -3.17
CA ILE A 151 -1.97 11.41 -3.19
C ILE A 151 -3.32 11.97 -2.75
N LEU A 152 -4.37 11.50 -3.42
CA LEU A 152 -5.75 11.83 -3.09
C LEU A 152 -6.53 10.53 -2.90
N TRP A 153 -7.15 10.39 -1.73
CA TRP A 153 -8.20 9.43 -1.47
C TRP A 153 -9.54 10.11 -1.68
N LYS A 154 -10.34 9.57 -2.58
CA LYS A 154 -11.66 10.14 -2.91
C LYS A 154 -12.73 9.06 -2.90
N ILE A 155 -13.89 9.39 -2.33
CA ILE A 155 -15.09 8.55 -2.46
C ILE A 155 -15.52 8.48 -3.93
N ASP A 156 -15.66 7.26 -4.45
CA ASP A 156 -16.24 6.99 -5.76
C ASP A 156 -17.29 5.88 -5.68
N VAL A 157 -18.24 5.89 -6.61
CA VAL A 157 -19.40 4.98 -6.60
C VAL A 157 -19.05 3.71 -7.38
N ALA A 158 -19.34 2.56 -6.79
CA ALA A 158 -19.17 1.28 -7.46
C ALA A 158 -20.33 1.07 -8.44
N ASN A 159 -20.12 1.40 -9.72
CA ASN A 159 -21.10 1.14 -10.79
C ASN A 159 -20.87 -0.27 -11.36
N TRP A 160 -21.37 -1.29 -10.68
CA TRP A 160 -21.38 -2.69 -11.16
C TRP A 160 -22.76 -3.13 -11.64
#